data_AF-A0A914NMN6-F1
#
_entry.id   AF-A0A914NMN6-F1
#
_cell.length_a   1.000
_cell.length_b   1.000
_cell.length_c   1.000
_cell.angle_alpha   90.00
_cell.angle_beta   90.00
_cell.angle_gamma   90.00
#
_symmetry.space_group_name_H-M   'P 1'
#
loop_
_entity.id
_entity.type
_entity.pdbx_description
1 polymer ?
#
loop_
_entity_poly.entity_id
_entity_poly.type
_entity_poly.pdbx_seq_one_letter_code
_entity_poly.pdbx_strand_id
1 'polypeptide(L)'
;MVVLTPGYPKQNCSFNVNYSTRQIIQKELEIAYSFRSSQNNLGNNMLINAKNTYEEISLINNWKKWLNGVNFLDKYKHYLLILCISTHYNLKENVNYCRYVESRIRLELVFSIEDDNLIKYAHAFSKENWLPNKIKQKFGKNFRADTERLRMKN
;
A
#
# COMPACT_ATOMS: atom_id res chain seq x y z
N MET A 1 -15.92 -3.43 7.90
CA MET A 1 -15.76 -1.96 7.80
C MET A 1 -16.70 -1.52 6.71
N VAL A 2 -17.68 -0.67 7.02
CA VAL A 2 -18.75 -0.28 6.08
C VAL A 2 -18.69 1.22 5.86
N VAL A 3 -18.55 1.62 4.61
CA VAL A 3 -18.58 3.02 4.17
C VAL A 3 -19.65 3.13 3.10
N LEU A 4 -20.74 3.83 3.41
CA LEU A 4 -21.89 3.93 2.51
C LEU A 4 -21.76 5.14 1.59
N THR A 5 -22.20 5.00 0.34
CA THR A 5 -22.41 6.14 -0.55
C THR A 5 -23.48 7.07 0.04
N PRO A 6 -23.31 8.41 -0.09
CA PRO A 6 -24.31 9.36 0.39
C PRO A 6 -25.57 9.39 -0.49
N GLY A 7 -25.45 9.07 -1.79
CA GLY A 7 -26.56 9.08 -2.76
C GLY A 7 -27.38 7.78 -2.79
N TYR A 8 -28.62 7.88 -3.29
CA TYR A 8 -29.49 6.71 -3.52
C TYR A 8 -29.26 6.11 -4.91
N PRO A 9 -29.19 4.76 -5.06
CA PRO A 9 -29.24 3.77 -3.99
C PRO A 9 -27.94 3.72 -3.17
N LYS A 10 -28.08 3.47 -1.87
CA LYS A 10 -26.94 3.34 -0.96
C LYS A 10 -26.15 2.08 -1.31
N GLN A 11 -24.84 2.22 -1.46
CA GLN A 11 -23.91 1.13 -1.75
C GLN A 11 -22.75 1.15 -0.77
N ASN A 12 -22.22 -0.03 -0.43
CA ASN A 12 -21.03 -0.14 0.40
C ASN A 12 -19.78 0.02 -0.46
N CYS A 13 -19.08 1.15 -0.34
CA CYS A 13 -17.82 1.43 -1.05
C CYS A 13 -16.67 0.54 -0.56
N SER A 14 -16.72 0.08 0.69
CA SER A 14 -15.66 -0.73 1.31
C SER A 14 -16.00 -2.23 1.31
N PHE A 15 -16.76 -2.70 0.32
CA PHE A 15 -17.17 -4.11 0.22
C PHE A 15 -15.98 -5.08 0.01
N ASN A 16 -14.89 -4.59 -0.58
CA ASN A 16 -13.67 -5.38 -0.79
C ASN A 16 -12.77 -5.49 0.45
N VAL A 17 -13.11 -4.82 1.56
CA VAL A 17 -12.33 -4.89 2.80
C VAL A 17 -12.61 -6.21 3.51
N ASN A 18 -11.59 -7.07 3.54
CA ASN A 18 -11.58 -8.35 4.26
C ASN A 18 -11.10 -8.20 5.72
N TYR A 19 -10.96 -9.32 6.43
CA TYR A 19 -10.53 -9.30 7.83
C TYR A 19 -9.12 -8.72 7.98
N SER A 20 -8.16 -9.18 7.18
CA SER A 20 -6.76 -8.73 7.25
C SER A 20 -6.61 -7.24 6.95
N THR A 21 -7.22 -6.77 5.85
CA THR A 21 -7.17 -5.36 5.47
C THR A 21 -7.84 -4.47 6.50
N ARG A 22 -8.94 -4.91 7.14
CA ARG A 22 -9.55 -4.19 8.26
C ARG A 22 -8.57 -4.04 9.44
N GLN A 23 -7.92 -5.13 9.85
CA GLN A 23 -6.95 -5.10 10.96
C GLN A 23 -5.78 -4.16 10.66
N ILE A 24 -5.30 -4.17 9.40
CA ILE A 24 -4.22 -3.27 8.95
C ILE A 24 -4.69 -1.81 9.01
N ILE A 25 -5.86 -1.49 8.46
CA ILE A 25 -6.41 -0.12 8.45
C ILE A 25 -6.58 0.40 9.88
N GLN A 26 -7.13 -0.41 10.78
CA GLN A 26 -7.29 -0.03 12.20
C GLN A 26 -5.94 0.27 12.86
N LYS A 27 -4.94 -0.60 12.65
CA LYS A 27 -3.60 -0.40 13.20
C LYS A 27 -2.93 0.87 12.66
N GLU A 28 -3.06 1.17 11.37
CA GLU A 28 -2.51 2.40 10.80
C GLU A 28 -3.21 3.65 11.35
N LEU A 29 -4.53 3.58 11.59
CA LEU A 29 -5.27 4.68 12.22
C LEU A 29 -4.83 4.90 13.68
N GLU A 30 -4.57 3.84 14.44
CA GLU A 30 -4.04 3.94 15.81
C GLU A 30 -2.63 4.57 15.84
N ILE A 31 -1.76 4.18 14.90
CA ILE A 31 -0.44 4.78 14.73
C ILE A 31 -0.57 6.27 14.40
N ALA A 32 -1.47 6.61 13.46
CA ALA A 32 -1.73 8.00 13.07
C ALA A 32 -2.26 8.84 14.24
N TYR A 33 -3.20 8.29 15.02
CA TYR A 33 -3.75 8.95 16.20
C TYR A 33 -2.68 9.19 17.26
N SER A 34 -1.83 8.20 17.54
CA SER A 34 -0.73 8.31 18.49
C SER A 34 0.31 9.34 18.05
N PHE A 35 0.63 9.37 16.76
CA PHE A 35 1.51 10.40 16.19
C PHE A 35 0.91 11.79 16.38
N ARG A 36 -0.36 11.99 16.01
CA ARG A 36 -1.05 13.27 16.20
C ARG A 36 -1.10 13.69 17.67
N SER A 37 -1.45 12.79 18.59
CA SER A 37 -1.56 13.13 20.02
C SER A 37 -0.21 13.57 20.59
N SER A 38 0.90 12.98 20.15
CA SER A 38 2.26 13.42 20.53
C SER A 38 2.63 14.82 20.02
N GLN A 39 1.97 15.33 18.96
CA GLN A 39 2.24 16.63 18.36
C GLN A 39 1.30 17.75 18.86
N ASN A 40 0.19 17.40 19.55
CA ASN A 40 -0.85 18.37 19.96
C ASN A 40 -0.38 19.43 20.98
N ASN A 41 0.77 19.25 21.64
CA ASN A 41 1.37 20.31 22.48
C ASN A 41 2.05 21.43 21.67
N LEU A 42 2.28 21.24 20.36
CA LEU A 42 2.93 22.22 19.47
C LEU A 42 2.00 22.75 18.36
N GLY A 43 1.01 21.96 17.94
CA GLY A 43 0.34 22.12 16.64
C GLY A 43 -0.79 23.15 16.52
N ASN A 44 -1.47 23.53 17.60
CA ASN A 44 -2.69 24.35 17.46
C ASN A 44 -2.40 25.86 17.27
N ASN A 45 -1.23 26.35 17.71
CA ASN A 45 -0.89 27.78 17.64
C ASN A 45 0.11 28.14 16.52
N MET A 46 0.84 27.17 15.96
CA MET A 46 1.93 27.45 15.00
C MET A 46 1.52 27.40 13.52
N LEU A 47 0.49 26.62 13.15
CA LEU A 47 0.10 26.43 11.75
C LEU A 47 -0.55 27.67 11.09
N ILE A 48 -0.98 28.67 11.87
CA ILE A 48 -1.71 29.84 11.36
C ILE A 48 -0.78 31.04 11.13
N ASN A 49 0.39 31.15 11.80
CA ASN A 49 1.04 32.46 11.99
C ASN A 49 2.51 32.64 11.58
N ALA A 50 3.29 31.67 11.09
CA ALA A 50 4.74 31.92 11.03
C ALA A 50 5.53 31.25 9.91
N LYS A 51 5.17 31.48 8.64
CA LYS A 51 6.03 31.14 7.48
C LYS A 51 7.47 31.59 7.78
N ASN A 52 8.38 30.64 8.01
CA ASN A 52 9.84 30.80 8.16
C ASN A 52 10.43 30.81 9.59
N THR A 53 10.01 29.91 10.49
CA THR A 53 10.77 29.60 11.72
C THR A 53 11.32 28.17 11.71
N TYR A 54 12.46 27.92 12.38
CA TYR A 54 13.13 26.59 12.48
C TYR A 54 12.18 25.48 12.96
N GLU A 55 11.21 25.85 13.80
CA GLU A 55 10.18 24.97 14.35
C GLU A 55 9.18 24.47 13.28
N GLU A 56 8.86 25.26 12.25
CA GLU A 56 8.03 24.82 11.12
C GLU A 56 8.71 23.76 10.26
N ILE A 57 10.02 23.92 9.99
CA ILE A 57 10.78 22.93 9.20
C ILE A 57 10.81 21.59 9.93
N SER A 58 10.95 21.61 11.25
CA SER A 58 10.88 20.42 12.10
C SER A 58 9.51 19.73 12.02
N LEU A 59 8.42 20.49 12.10
CA LEU A 59 7.06 19.97 11.95
C LEU A 59 6.83 19.37 10.56
N ILE A 60 7.19 20.08 9.49
CA ILE A 60 7.08 19.59 8.10
C ILE A 60 7.88 18.30 7.91
N ASN A 61 9.08 18.22 8.49
CA ASN A 61 9.90 17.01 8.45
C ASN A 61 9.27 15.85 9.21
N ASN A 62 8.63 16.10 10.36
CA ASN A 62 7.88 15.09 11.10
C ASN A 62 6.69 14.56 10.30
N TRP A 63 5.92 15.45 9.65
CA TRP A 63 4.82 15.05 8.75
C TRP A 63 5.32 14.24 7.55
N LYS A 64 6.42 14.67 6.91
CA LYS A 64 7.07 13.90 5.83
C LYS A 64 7.50 12.52 6.30
N LYS A 65 8.10 12.42 7.49
CA LYS A 65 8.53 11.14 8.07
C LYS A 65 7.34 10.21 8.31
N TRP A 66 6.24 10.73 8.85
CA TRP A 66 5.02 9.95 9.08
C TRP A 66 4.37 9.51 7.76
N LEU A 67 4.22 10.41 6.78
CA LEU A 67 3.65 10.11 5.45
C LEU A 67 4.48 9.10 4.65
N ASN A 68 5.81 9.13 4.78
CA ASN A 68 6.70 8.16 4.13
C ASN A 68 6.58 6.76 4.75
N GLY A 69 6.08 6.65 5.98
CA GLY A 69 5.85 5.39 6.68
C GLY A 69 7.13 4.58 6.93
N VAL A 70 6.94 3.30 7.25
CA VAL A 70 8.02 2.32 7.42
C VAL A 70 8.13 1.48 6.16
N ASN A 71 9.35 1.07 5.82
CA ASN A 71 9.58 0.12 4.74
C ASN A 71 8.75 -1.16 4.96
N PHE A 72 8.07 -1.62 3.90
CA PHE A 72 7.22 -2.80 3.97
C PHE A 72 7.98 -4.09 4.35
N LEU A 73 9.24 -4.20 3.93
CA LEU A 73 10.14 -5.34 4.21
C LEU A 73 10.62 -5.42 5.66
N ASP A 74 10.59 -4.29 6.37
CA ASP A 74 10.97 -4.24 7.78
C ASP A 74 9.75 -4.43 8.70
N LYS A 75 8.54 -4.42 8.12
CA LYS A 75 7.26 -4.47 8.84
C LYS A 75 6.84 -5.88 9.24
N TYR A 76 7.29 -6.90 8.52
CA TYR A 76 6.89 -8.30 8.72
C TYR A 76 8.09 -9.23 8.79
N LYS A 77 7.92 -10.37 9.45
CA LYS A 77 8.96 -11.41 9.53
C LYS A 77 8.89 -12.41 8.38
N HIS A 78 7.71 -12.59 7.79
CA HIS A 78 7.43 -13.58 6.77
C HIS A 78 6.76 -12.94 5.55
N TYR A 79 7.09 -13.43 4.36
CA TYR A 79 6.60 -12.90 3.09
C TYR A 79 6.27 -14.05 2.14
N LEU A 80 5.18 -13.88 1.38
CA LEU A 80 4.83 -14.72 0.25
C LEU A 80 5.09 -13.93 -1.04
N LEU A 81 5.99 -14.41 -1.88
CA LEU A 81 6.27 -13.79 -3.17
C LEU A 81 5.44 -14.48 -4.26
N ILE A 82 4.62 -13.70 -4.96
CA ILE A 82 3.84 -14.18 -6.10
C ILE A 82 4.40 -13.55 -7.36
N LEU A 83 4.87 -14.38 -8.28
CA LEU A 83 5.42 -13.96 -9.55
C LEU A 83 4.43 -14.29 -10.65
N CYS A 84 4.00 -13.25 -11.37
CA CYS A 84 3.23 -13.41 -12.58
C CYS A 84 4.19 -13.44 -13.78
N ILE A 85 4.29 -14.59 -14.45
CA ILE A 85 5.16 -14.78 -15.61
C ILE A 85 4.27 -15.16 -16.79
N SER A 86 4.42 -14.47 -17.90
CA SER A 86 3.77 -14.78 -19.16
C SER A 86 4.83 -15.01 -20.25
N THR A 87 4.58 -16.00 -21.10
CA THR A 87 5.43 -16.34 -22.25
C THR A 87 5.06 -15.56 -23.51
N HIS A 88 3.95 -14.81 -23.49
CA HIS A 88 3.50 -14.02 -24.63
C HIS A 88 4.35 -12.74 -24.81
N TYR A 89 4.71 -12.45 -26.06
CA TYR A 89 5.44 -11.23 -26.43
C TYR A 89 4.54 -9.98 -26.43
N ASN A 90 3.21 -10.13 -26.30
CA ASN A 90 2.27 -9.02 -26.28
C ASN A 90 2.17 -8.39 -24.88
N LEU A 91 2.70 -7.18 -24.73
CA LEU A 91 2.71 -6.44 -23.46
C LEU A 91 1.31 -6.23 -22.87
N LYS A 92 0.29 -5.99 -23.69
CA LYS A 92 -1.09 -5.74 -23.22
C LYS A 92 -1.71 -6.99 -22.60
N GLU A 93 -1.47 -8.16 -23.21
CA GLU A 93 -1.96 -9.43 -22.69
C GLU A 93 -1.26 -9.80 -21.38
N ASN A 94 0.04 -9.53 -21.27
CA ASN A 94 0.80 -9.75 -20.03
C ASN A 94 0.25 -8.91 -18.88
N VAL A 95 -0.06 -7.63 -19.13
CA VAL A 95 -0.67 -6.74 -18.12
C VAL A 95 -2.05 -7.24 -17.70
N ASN A 96 -2.88 -7.65 -18.66
CA ASN A 96 -4.20 -8.20 -18.36
C ASN A 96 -4.12 -9.50 -17.56
N TYR A 97 -3.15 -10.36 -17.86
CA TYR A 97 -2.88 -11.56 -17.10
C TYR A 97 -2.43 -11.26 -15.66
N CYS A 98 -1.49 -10.32 -15.47
CA CYS A 98 -1.08 -9.86 -14.14
C CYS A 98 -2.27 -9.31 -13.33
N ARG A 99 -3.13 -8.50 -13.95
CA ARG A 99 -4.36 -7.97 -13.32
C ARG A 99 -5.34 -9.07 -12.94
N TYR A 100 -5.50 -10.08 -13.80
CA TYR A 100 -6.32 -11.24 -13.50
C TYR A 100 -5.77 -11.98 -12.28
N VAL A 101 -4.47 -12.28 -12.26
CA VAL A 101 -3.80 -12.92 -11.11
C VAL A 101 -3.98 -12.08 -9.84
N GLU A 102 -3.78 -10.76 -9.90
CA GLU A 102 -4.00 -9.86 -8.75
C GLU A 102 -5.43 -9.95 -8.20
N SER A 103 -6.43 -9.97 -9.09
CA SER A 103 -7.84 -10.10 -8.68
C SER A 103 -8.13 -11.43 -7.97
N ARG A 104 -7.44 -12.51 -8.34
CA ARG A 104 -7.56 -13.85 -7.75
C ARG A 104 -6.80 -13.97 -6.43
N ILE A 105 -5.62 -13.36 -6.32
CA ILE A 105 -4.84 -13.32 -5.07
C ILE A 105 -5.70 -12.80 -3.92
N ARG A 106 -6.50 -11.76 -4.15
CA ARG A 106 -7.42 -11.23 -3.13
C ARG A 106 -8.42 -12.28 -2.65
N LEU A 107 -8.98 -13.09 -3.56
CA LEU A 107 -9.92 -14.14 -3.20
C LEU A 107 -9.23 -15.28 -2.46
N GLU A 108 -8.06 -15.73 -2.93
CA GLU A 108 -7.28 -16.77 -2.28
C GLU A 108 -6.80 -16.37 -0.87
N LEU A 109 -6.45 -15.10 -0.67
CA LEU A 109 -6.11 -14.56 0.64
C LEU A 109 -7.29 -14.69 1.62
N VAL A 110 -8.51 -14.42 1.15
CA VAL A 110 -9.73 -14.51 1.98
C VAL A 110 -10.10 -15.96 2.27
N PHE A 111 -10.02 -16.84 1.28
CA PHE A 111 -10.52 -18.22 1.45
C PHE A 111 -9.51 -19.18 2.07
N SER A 112 -8.22 -18.99 1.84
CA SER A 112 -7.20 -19.96 2.26
C SER A 112 -6.34 -19.45 3.42
N ILE A 113 -5.98 -18.16 3.39
CA ILE A 113 -4.99 -17.60 4.32
C ILE A 113 -5.66 -17.03 5.58
N GLU A 114 -6.84 -16.41 5.45
CA GLU A 114 -7.59 -15.87 6.59
C GLU A 114 -8.32 -16.93 7.42
N ASP A 115 -8.57 -18.12 6.85
CA ASP A 115 -9.24 -19.23 7.54
C ASP A 115 -8.28 -20.05 8.44
N ASP A 116 -6.97 -19.94 8.19
CA ASP A 116 -5.95 -20.61 9.00
C ASP A 116 -5.70 -19.87 10.32
N ASN A 117 -5.96 -20.56 11.43
CA ASN A 117 -5.74 -20.05 12.79
C ASN A 117 -4.27 -19.71 13.10
N LEU A 118 -3.31 -20.22 12.33
CA LEU A 118 -1.89 -19.90 12.48
C LEU A 118 -1.53 -18.51 11.93
N ILE A 119 -2.36 -17.95 11.03
CA ILE A 119 -2.08 -16.71 10.33
C ILE A 119 -2.92 -15.58 10.93
N LYS A 120 -2.25 -14.60 11.55
CA LYS A 120 -2.95 -13.48 12.21
C LYS A 120 -3.66 -12.55 11.22
N TYR A 121 -2.98 -12.19 10.14
CA TYR A 121 -3.51 -11.42 9.00
C TYR A 121 -2.48 -11.41 7.86
N ALA A 122 -2.96 -11.20 6.63
CA ALA A 122 -2.11 -11.08 5.45
C ALA A 122 -2.20 -9.68 4.82
N HIS A 123 -1.04 -9.09 4.53
CA HIS A 123 -0.97 -7.77 3.89
C HIS A 123 -0.49 -7.92 2.44
N ALA A 124 -1.41 -7.78 1.49
CA ALA A 124 -1.08 -7.71 0.08
C ALA A 124 -0.40 -6.37 -0.25
N PHE A 125 0.77 -6.40 -0.88
CA PHE A 125 1.51 -5.22 -1.30
C PHE A 125 1.53 -5.13 -2.82
N SER A 126 0.91 -4.09 -3.38
CA SER A 126 0.68 -3.96 -4.83
C SER A 126 1.68 -3.06 -5.57
N LYS A 127 2.71 -2.54 -4.91
CA LYS A 127 3.67 -1.67 -5.62
C LYS A 127 4.41 -2.52 -6.66
N GLU A 128 4.46 -2.10 -7.91
CA GLU A 128 4.94 -2.95 -9.03
C GLU A 128 6.49 -3.06 -9.10
N ASN A 129 7.23 -2.23 -8.36
CA ASN A 129 8.66 -1.99 -8.67
C ASN A 129 9.69 -2.64 -7.72
N TRP A 130 9.25 -3.44 -6.75
CA TRP A 130 10.10 -3.91 -5.64
C TRP A 130 10.64 -5.34 -5.81
N LEU A 131 10.79 -5.85 -7.04
CA LEU A 131 11.54 -7.11 -7.22
C LEU A 131 12.97 -6.94 -6.63
N PRO A 132 13.40 -7.81 -5.69
CA PRO A 132 14.76 -7.79 -5.17
C PRO A 132 15.77 -7.89 -6.31
N ASN A 133 16.91 -7.17 -6.21
CA ASN A 133 17.90 -7.11 -7.29
C ASN A 133 18.39 -8.50 -7.75
N LYS A 134 18.48 -9.48 -6.84
CA LYS A 134 18.81 -10.88 -7.17
C LYS A 134 17.77 -11.54 -8.08
N ILE A 135 16.48 -11.23 -7.90
CA ILE A 135 15.38 -11.72 -8.73
C ILE A 135 15.32 -10.95 -10.05
N LYS A 136 15.54 -9.62 -10.03
CA LYS A 136 15.71 -8.81 -11.25
C LYS A 136 16.89 -9.29 -12.09
N GLN A 137 17.99 -9.74 -11.51
CA GLN A 137 19.13 -10.27 -12.27
C GLN A 137 18.82 -11.64 -12.88
N LYS A 138 18.08 -12.50 -12.17
CA LYS A 138 17.72 -13.85 -12.63
C LYS A 138 16.59 -13.86 -13.67
N PHE A 139 15.61 -12.96 -13.55
CA PHE A 139 14.40 -12.93 -14.40
C PHE A 139 14.24 -11.63 -15.21
N GLY A 140 15.03 -10.59 -14.95
CA GLY A 140 14.81 -9.24 -15.48
C GLY A 140 15.30 -8.99 -16.90
N LYS A 141 15.88 -9.98 -17.59
CA LYS A 141 16.09 -9.86 -19.05
C LYS A 141 14.75 -9.75 -19.82
N ASN A 142 13.65 -10.23 -19.24
CA ASN A 142 12.31 -10.18 -19.85
C ASN A 142 11.33 -9.18 -19.17
N PHE A 143 11.73 -8.48 -18.10
CA PHE A 143 10.90 -7.47 -17.40
C PHE A 143 11.17 -6.02 -17.86
N ARG A 144 11.70 -5.83 -19.08
CA ARG A 144 11.91 -4.49 -19.65
C ARG A 144 10.68 -4.04 -20.45
N ALA A 145 9.78 -3.34 -19.75
CA ALA A 145 8.76 -2.39 -20.23
C ALA A 145 7.71 -2.33 -19.10
N ASP A 146 7.53 -1.29 -18.29
CA ASP A 146 7.00 0.00 -18.70
C ASP A 146 7.06 1.06 -17.59
N THR A 147 8.02 1.02 -16.66
CA THR A 147 8.08 2.05 -15.60
C THR A 147 8.62 3.41 -16.06
N GLU A 148 9.24 3.49 -17.25
CA GLU A 148 9.85 4.73 -17.75
C GLU A 148 9.04 5.43 -18.87
N ARG A 149 8.04 4.78 -19.48
CA ARG A 149 7.31 5.38 -20.62
C ARG A 149 6.04 6.14 -20.27
N LEU A 150 5.53 6.03 -19.03
CA LEU A 150 4.34 6.78 -18.58
C LEU A 150 4.66 8.11 -17.87
N ARG A 151 5.93 8.51 -17.77
CA ARG A 151 6.35 9.82 -17.21
C ARG A 151 6.81 10.84 -18.25
N MET A 152 6.66 10.55 -19.54
CA MET A 152 7.06 11.46 -20.63
C MET A 152 5.92 11.65 -21.63
N LYS A 153 4.73 12.04 -21.13
CA LYS A 153 3.70 12.76 -21.89
C LYS A 153 2.94 13.69 -20.94
N ASN A 154 3.53 14.85 -20.70
CA ASN A 154 2.87 16.14 -20.55
C ASN A 154 3.73 17.14 -21.34
#